data_AF-A0A8T7BP65-F1
#
_entry.id   AF-A0A8T7BP65-F1
#
_cell.length_a   1.000
_cell.length_b   1.000
_cell.length_c   1.000
_cell.angle_alpha   90.00
_cell.angle_beta   90.00
_cell.angle_gamma   90.00
#
_symmetry.space_group_name_H-M   'P 1'
#
loop_
_entity.id
_entity.type
_entity.pdbx_description
1 polymer ?
#
loop_
_entity_poly.entity_id
_entity_poly.type
_entity_poly.pdbx_seq_one_letter_code
_entity_poly.pdbx_strand_id
1 'polypeptide(L)'
;MAEKSYIIDDREKNLFLLDRIAYVSEELHDQEMERVFGRCWVYVGHSSEIKNPGDFQSRYVAGRPVIFCRNQAGEIKCHFNTCRHRGAVVCVERSGNKRNFRCIYHSWAYDLNGKLVGLPGEEAYSGEFNRDELGLRSPARFDSYKDFWFLCLDPDAPSLSDYLAGAKEYIDLVVDQSPSGTMDIISGTQEYDIAGNWKLMVENSVDDYHLPSTHSTWLKYMMNSGVKIEMPKEGLVLPKTGK
;
A
#
# COMPACT_ATOMS: atom_id res chain seq x y z
N MET A 1 -11.96 15.47 -30.81
CA MET A 1 -12.83 16.09 -29.81
C MET A 1 -11.93 16.89 -28.89
N ALA A 2 -12.24 18.14 -28.57
CA ALA A 2 -11.39 18.95 -27.69
C ALA A 2 -11.29 18.29 -26.31
N GLU A 3 -10.08 18.20 -25.77
CA GLU A 3 -9.80 17.65 -24.46
C GLU A 3 -10.55 18.48 -23.41
N LYS A 4 -11.55 17.87 -22.74
CA LYS A 4 -12.31 18.55 -21.69
C LYS A 4 -11.37 18.71 -20.49
N SER A 5 -10.98 19.95 -20.17
CA SER A 5 -10.26 20.21 -18.92
C SER A 5 -11.20 20.05 -17.74
N TYR A 6 -10.83 19.20 -16.79
CA TYR A 6 -11.55 19.03 -15.51
C TYR A 6 -11.07 20.01 -14.43
N ILE A 7 -10.00 20.76 -14.70
CA ILE A 7 -9.34 21.65 -13.74
C ILE A 7 -9.31 23.07 -14.30
N ILE A 8 -9.56 24.05 -13.44
CA ILE A 8 -9.24 25.46 -13.65
C ILE A 8 -8.18 25.82 -12.61
N ASP A 9 -6.93 26.04 -13.03
CA ASP A 9 -5.83 26.53 -12.19
C ASP A 9 -5.42 27.93 -12.68
N ASP A 10 -6.02 28.97 -12.08
CA ASP A 10 -5.70 30.38 -12.32
C ASP A 10 -4.90 30.93 -11.13
N ARG A 11 -3.57 30.86 -11.25
CA ARG A 11 -2.63 31.26 -10.20
C ARG A 11 -2.55 32.77 -9.99
N GLU A 12 -2.92 33.57 -10.98
CA GLU A 12 -2.98 35.04 -10.82
C GLU A 12 -4.16 35.43 -9.93
N LYS A 13 -5.29 34.73 -10.07
CA LYS A 13 -6.49 34.93 -9.26
C LYS A 13 -6.56 34.07 -8.00
N ASN A 14 -5.56 33.22 -7.74
CA ASN A 14 -5.57 32.20 -6.69
C ASN A 14 -6.84 31.33 -6.73
N LEU A 15 -7.28 30.96 -7.94
CA LEU A 15 -8.48 30.18 -8.16
C LEU A 15 -8.10 28.77 -8.64
N PHE A 16 -8.41 27.77 -7.82
CA PHE A 16 -8.33 26.37 -8.20
C PHE A 16 -9.70 25.73 -8.11
N LEU A 17 -10.22 25.19 -9.22
CA LEU A 17 -11.51 24.50 -9.28
C LEU A 17 -11.34 23.13 -9.95
N LEU A 18 -11.99 22.12 -9.38
CA LEU A 18 -12.08 20.77 -9.92
C LEU A 18 -13.54 20.44 -10.26
N ASP A 19 -13.78 19.96 -11.48
CA ASP A 19 -15.10 19.45 -11.90
C ASP A 19 -15.47 18.25 -11.03
N ARG A 20 -16.66 18.30 -10.41
CA ARG A 20 -17.14 17.25 -9.48
C ARG A 20 -17.28 15.88 -10.14
N ILE A 21 -17.32 15.83 -11.47
CA ILE A 21 -17.29 14.55 -12.21
C ILE A 21 -16.07 13.69 -11.85
N ALA A 22 -14.96 14.29 -11.43
CA ALA A 22 -13.76 13.59 -10.96
C ALA A 22 -14.04 12.65 -9.78
N TYR A 23 -15.09 12.90 -8.99
CA TYR A 23 -15.44 12.07 -7.84
C TYR A 23 -16.47 10.98 -8.15
N VAL A 24 -17.15 11.04 -9.29
CA VAL A 24 -18.34 10.20 -9.57
C VAL A 24 -18.31 9.46 -10.91
N SER A 25 -17.40 9.82 -11.82
CA SER A 25 -17.33 9.19 -13.16
C SER A 25 -16.57 7.86 -13.12
N GLU A 26 -17.22 6.80 -13.61
CA GLU A 26 -16.61 5.49 -13.82
C GLU A 26 -15.49 5.54 -14.88
N GLU A 27 -15.70 6.26 -15.98
CA GLU A 27 -14.69 6.41 -17.03
C GLU A 27 -13.41 7.08 -16.50
N LEU A 28 -13.54 8.11 -15.65
CA LEU A 28 -12.37 8.72 -15.01
C LEU A 28 -11.72 7.79 -14.00
N HIS A 29 -12.50 7.02 -13.25
CA HIS A 29 -11.96 6.01 -12.35
C HIS A 29 -11.12 4.97 -13.09
N ASP A 30 -11.59 4.47 -14.24
CA ASP A 30 -10.82 3.51 -15.05
C ASP A 30 -9.51 4.11 -15.55
N GLN A 31 -9.53 5.39 -15.96
CA GLN A 31 -8.31 6.12 -16.31
C GLN A 31 -7.38 6.32 -15.12
N GLU A 32 -7.90 6.57 -13.91
CA GLU A 32 -7.10 6.66 -12.68
C GLU A 32 -6.44 5.33 -12.33
N MET A 33 -7.16 4.21 -12.50
CA MET A 33 -6.59 2.88 -12.29
C MET A 33 -5.40 2.60 -13.21
N GLU A 34 -5.44 3.09 -14.45
CA GLU A 34 -4.32 2.95 -15.40
C GLU A 34 -3.20 3.97 -15.14
N ARG A 35 -3.55 5.25 -14.97
CA ARG A 35 -2.59 6.37 -15.01
C ARG A 35 -2.04 6.76 -13.66
N VAL A 36 -2.77 6.47 -12.58
CA VAL A 36 -2.34 6.72 -11.20
C VAL A 36 -1.91 5.40 -10.57
N PHE A 37 -2.83 4.47 -10.31
CA PHE A 37 -2.50 3.23 -9.62
C PHE A 37 -1.62 2.27 -10.45
N GLY A 38 -1.64 2.41 -11.79
CA GLY A 38 -0.75 1.71 -12.69
C GLY A 38 0.67 2.28 -12.77
N ARG A 39 0.92 3.52 -12.31
CA ARG A 39 2.19 4.25 -12.54
C ARG A 39 2.84 4.82 -11.29
N CYS A 40 2.07 5.04 -10.22
CA CYS A 40 2.56 5.53 -8.95
C CYS A 40 3.08 4.40 -8.06
N TRP A 41 3.95 4.74 -7.10
CA TRP A 41 4.27 3.84 -6.01
C TRP A 41 3.12 3.80 -5.01
N VAL A 42 2.62 2.61 -4.71
CA VAL A 42 1.49 2.36 -3.81
C VAL A 42 1.95 1.52 -2.63
N TYR A 43 1.60 1.96 -1.43
CA TYR A 43 1.98 1.31 -0.18
C TYR A 43 1.41 -0.12 -0.09
N VAL A 44 2.26 -1.07 0.29
CA VAL A 44 1.93 -2.49 0.45
C VAL A 44 1.80 -2.85 1.92
N GLY A 45 2.74 -2.43 2.75
CA GLY A 45 2.80 -2.82 4.15
C GLY A 45 4.15 -2.48 4.79
N HIS A 46 4.26 -2.74 6.08
CA HIS A 46 5.48 -2.52 6.85
C HIS A 46 6.17 -3.86 7.16
N SER A 47 7.50 -3.89 7.20
CA SER A 47 8.25 -5.14 7.40
C SER A 47 7.93 -5.83 8.74
N SER A 48 7.52 -5.05 9.75
CA SER A 48 7.08 -5.55 11.06
C SER A 48 5.82 -6.40 11.01
N GLU A 49 5.04 -6.34 9.92
CA GLU A 49 3.85 -7.18 9.74
C GLU A 49 4.22 -8.64 9.42
N ILE A 50 5.45 -8.88 8.96
CA ILE A 50 5.98 -10.18 8.53
C ILE A 50 7.37 -10.41 9.12
N LYS A 51 7.45 -10.48 10.45
CA LYS A 51 8.73 -10.48 11.19
C LYS A 51 9.56 -11.74 10.91
N ASN A 52 8.90 -12.90 10.82
CA ASN A 52 9.58 -14.19 10.74
C ASN A 52 9.57 -14.76 9.31
N PRO A 53 10.56 -15.59 8.95
CA PRO A 53 10.49 -16.36 7.71
C PRO A 53 9.21 -17.19 7.60
N GLY A 54 8.53 -17.08 6.46
CA GLY A 54 7.23 -17.69 6.22
C GLY A 54 6.04 -16.80 6.54
N ASP A 55 6.22 -15.70 7.30
CA ASP A 55 5.13 -14.78 7.59
C ASP A 55 4.66 -14.11 6.29
N PHE A 56 3.35 -13.95 6.15
CA PHE A 56 2.75 -13.28 5.01
C PHE A 56 1.50 -12.48 5.41
N GLN A 57 1.18 -11.52 4.56
CA GLN A 57 -0.06 -10.75 4.52
C GLN A 57 -0.62 -10.82 3.09
N SER A 58 -1.91 -11.05 2.94
CA SER A 58 -2.62 -10.97 1.65
C SER A 58 -3.65 -9.84 1.69
N ARG A 59 -3.69 -9.04 0.62
CA ARG A 59 -4.53 -7.82 0.51
C ARG A 59 -4.64 -7.36 -0.93
N TYR A 60 -5.44 -6.32 -1.18
CA TYR A 60 -5.47 -5.62 -2.46
C TYR A 60 -4.62 -4.36 -2.39
N VAL A 61 -3.77 -4.15 -3.41
CA VAL A 61 -2.97 -2.95 -3.58
C VAL A 61 -3.06 -2.54 -5.04
N ALA A 62 -3.32 -1.26 -5.33
CA ALA A 62 -3.52 -0.77 -6.71
C ALA A 62 -4.56 -1.59 -7.51
N GLY A 63 -5.62 -2.08 -6.84
CA GLY A 63 -6.64 -2.92 -7.47
C GLY A 63 -6.15 -4.31 -7.90
N ARG A 64 -5.05 -4.80 -7.32
CA ARG A 64 -4.50 -6.14 -7.57
C ARG A 64 -4.39 -6.93 -6.26
N PRO A 65 -4.79 -8.22 -6.24
CA PRO A 65 -4.59 -9.05 -5.06
C PRO A 65 -3.10 -9.43 -4.97
N VAL A 66 -2.48 -9.18 -3.82
CA VAL A 66 -1.06 -9.42 -3.57
C VAL A 66 -0.84 -10.28 -2.33
N ILE A 67 0.30 -10.95 -2.29
CA ILE A 67 0.88 -11.63 -1.14
C ILE A 67 2.20 -10.94 -0.84
N PHE A 68 2.26 -10.24 0.30
CA PHE A 68 3.46 -9.65 0.87
C PHE A 68 4.01 -10.62 1.91
N CYS A 69 5.20 -11.18 1.69
CA CYS A 69 5.72 -12.24 2.55
C CYS A 69 7.23 -12.12 2.80
N ARG A 70 7.70 -12.78 3.85
CA ARG A 70 9.13 -13.00 4.09
C ARG A 70 9.48 -14.43 3.71
N ASN A 71 10.40 -14.59 2.76
CA ASN A 71 10.84 -15.93 2.35
C ASN A 71 11.69 -16.61 3.42
N GLN A 72 12.06 -17.88 3.18
CA GLN A 72 12.87 -18.65 4.14
C GLN A 72 14.30 -18.11 4.32
N ALA A 73 14.81 -17.34 3.35
CA ALA A 73 16.10 -16.66 3.44
C ALA A 73 16.01 -15.31 4.20
N GLY A 74 14.82 -14.90 4.63
CA GLY A 74 14.59 -13.64 5.33
C GLY A 74 14.32 -12.43 4.42
N GLU A 75 14.32 -12.62 3.10
CA GLU A 75 14.03 -11.56 2.13
C GLU A 75 12.52 -11.30 2.04
N ILE A 76 12.15 -10.03 1.90
CA ILE A 76 10.76 -9.64 1.70
C ILE A 76 10.42 -9.69 0.21
N LYS A 77 9.29 -10.31 -0.11
CA LYS A 77 8.79 -10.48 -1.48
C LYS A 77 7.34 -10.01 -1.57
N CYS A 78 6.95 -9.63 -2.78
CA CYS A 78 5.56 -9.34 -3.14
C CYS A 78 5.22 -10.06 -4.44
N HIS A 79 4.14 -10.84 -4.42
CA HIS A 79 3.65 -11.59 -5.57
C HIS A 79 2.17 -11.30 -5.79
N PHE A 80 1.70 -11.31 -7.03
CA PHE A 80 0.27 -11.31 -7.29
C PHE A 80 -0.34 -12.64 -6.82
N ASN A 81 -1.45 -12.56 -6.09
CA ASN A 81 -2.18 -13.71 -5.56
C ASN A 81 -3.04 -14.36 -6.65
N THR A 82 -2.40 -14.79 -7.74
CA THR A 82 -3.07 -15.27 -8.94
C THR A 82 -2.26 -16.42 -9.52
N CYS A 83 -2.83 -17.62 -9.45
CA CYS A 83 -2.21 -18.83 -9.97
C CYS A 83 -2.01 -18.71 -11.48
N ARG A 84 -0.81 -19.07 -11.95
CA ARG A 84 -0.45 -19.03 -13.37
C ARG A 84 -1.15 -20.09 -14.23
N HIS A 85 -1.86 -21.04 -13.62
CA HIS A 85 -2.64 -22.04 -14.36
C HIS A 85 -3.96 -21.46 -14.90
N ARG A 86 -4.88 -21.06 -14.01
CA ARG A 86 -6.24 -20.59 -14.38
C ARG A 86 -6.70 -19.34 -13.62
N GLY A 87 -5.77 -18.62 -12.99
CA GLY A 87 -6.09 -17.34 -12.33
C GLY A 87 -6.72 -17.44 -10.94
N ALA A 88 -6.98 -18.63 -10.41
CA ALA A 88 -7.46 -18.79 -9.03
C ALA A 88 -6.45 -18.27 -8.00
N VAL A 89 -6.91 -17.86 -6.83
CA VAL A 89 -6.03 -17.43 -5.73
C VAL A 89 -5.19 -18.60 -5.18
N VAL A 90 -3.99 -18.30 -4.71
CA VAL A 90 -3.05 -19.27 -4.10
C VAL A 90 -2.93 -19.13 -2.59
N CYS A 91 -3.44 -18.03 -2.04
CA CYS A 91 -3.59 -17.81 -0.60
C CYS A 91 -4.96 -17.20 -0.33
N VAL A 92 -5.79 -17.86 0.47
CA VAL A 92 -7.12 -17.35 0.84
C VAL A 92 -7.09 -16.64 2.19
N GLU A 93 -6.15 -17.01 3.04
CA GLU A 93 -5.95 -16.40 4.34
C GLU A 93 -5.38 -14.99 4.18
N ARG A 94 -5.85 -14.08 5.04
CA ARG A 94 -5.41 -12.69 5.06
C ARG A 94 -4.01 -12.51 5.65
N SER A 95 -3.61 -13.42 6.53
CA SER A 95 -2.31 -13.42 7.18
C SER A 95 -1.95 -14.82 7.66
N GLY A 96 -0.69 -15.03 7.99
CA GLY A 96 -0.24 -16.26 8.65
C GLY A 96 1.23 -16.56 8.41
N ASN A 97 1.63 -17.80 8.67
CA ASN A 97 2.97 -18.31 8.37
C ASN A 97 2.87 -19.58 7.52
N LYS A 98 3.53 -19.62 6.36
CA LYS A 98 3.49 -20.75 5.42
C LYS A 98 4.87 -21.04 4.83
N ARG A 99 5.08 -22.29 4.37
CA ARG A 99 6.27 -22.69 3.60
C ARG A 99 6.07 -22.61 2.08
N ASN A 100 4.83 -22.68 1.62
CA ASN A 100 4.42 -22.54 0.23
C ASN A 100 2.96 -22.08 0.14
N PHE A 101 2.59 -21.51 -1.00
CA PHE A 101 1.21 -21.15 -1.35
C PHE A 101 0.66 -22.16 -2.33
N ARG A 102 -0.56 -22.66 -2.07
CA ARG A 102 -1.17 -23.71 -2.89
C ARG A 102 -2.47 -23.21 -3.49
N CYS A 103 -2.54 -23.23 -4.82
CA CYS A 103 -3.74 -22.91 -5.58
C CYS A 103 -4.93 -23.75 -5.11
N ILE A 104 -6.03 -23.09 -4.75
CA ILE A 104 -7.25 -23.75 -4.27
C ILE A 104 -7.93 -24.61 -5.34
N TYR A 105 -7.59 -24.40 -6.62
CA TYR A 105 -8.26 -25.07 -7.72
C TYR A 105 -7.61 -26.41 -8.08
N HIS A 106 -6.36 -26.36 -8.56
CA HIS A 106 -5.64 -27.55 -9.06
C HIS A 106 -4.37 -27.84 -8.26
N SER A 107 -4.22 -27.28 -7.07
CA SER A 107 -3.09 -27.54 -6.16
C SER A 107 -1.69 -27.27 -6.72
N TRP A 108 -1.54 -26.40 -7.72
CA TRP A 108 -0.22 -25.84 -8.07
C TRP A 108 0.36 -25.14 -6.85
N ALA A 109 1.58 -25.54 -6.47
CA ALA A 109 2.25 -25.10 -5.27
C ALA A 109 3.43 -24.20 -5.64
N TYR A 110 3.48 -23.03 -5.02
CA TYR A 110 4.49 -22.01 -5.22
C TYR A 110 5.27 -21.80 -3.93
N ASP A 111 6.59 -21.73 -4.00
CA ASP A 111 7.38 -21.35 -2.82
C ASP A 111 7.21 -19.84 -2.49
N LEU A 112 7.87 -19.40 -1.43
CA LEU A 112 7.83 -18.00 -0.99
C LEU A 112 8.64 -17.04 -1.88
N ASN A 113 9.37 -17.55 -2.87
CA ASN A 113 9.98 -16.75 -3.94
C ASN A 113 9.06 -16.67 -5.17
N GLY A 114 7.87 -17.28 -5.10
CA GLY A 114 6.91 -17.36 -6.19
C GLY A 114 7.22 -18.43 -7.22
N LYS A 115 8.27 -19.25 -7.05
CA LYS A 115 8.60 -20.31 -8.01
C LYS A 115 7.56 -21.43 -7.93
N LEU A 116 7.11 -21.93 -9.09
CA LEU A 116 6.29 -23.14 -9.16
C LEU A 116 7.15 -24.36 -8.77
N VAL A 117 6.89 -24.91 -7.59
CA VAL A 117 7.70 -26.00 -7.00
C VAL A 117 7.02 -27.36 -7.06
N GLY A 118 5.73 -27.41 -7.39
CA GLY A 118 5.03 -28.67 -7.62
C GLY A 118 3.65 -28.48 -8.21
N LEU A 119 3.24 -29.44 -9.03
CA LEU A 119 1.90 -29.52 -9.59
C LEU A 119 1.47 -31.01 -9.67
N PRO A 120 0.17 -31.32 -9.51
CA PRO A 120 -0.33 -32.67 -9.73
C PRO A 120 -0.20 -33.10 -11.21
N GLY A 121 0.22 -34.34 -11.45
CA GLY A 121 0.30 -34.94 -12.78
C GLY A 121 1.34 -34.30 -13.69
N GLU A 122 2.47 -33.84 -13.14
CA GLU A 122 3.56 -33.20 -13.90
C GLU A 122 4.05 -34.10 -15.04
N GLU A 123 4.08 -35.41 -14.84
CA GLU A 123 4.44 -36.43 -15.81
C GLU A 123 3.52 -36.51 -17.04
N ALA A 124 2.31 -35.95 -16.95
CA ALA A 124 1.35 -35.90 -18.07
C ALA A 124 1.57 -34.70 -18.99
N TYR A 125 2.43 -33.75 -18.60
CA TYR A 125 2.80 -32.62 -19.44
C TYR A 125 3.85 -33.06 -20.49
N SER A 126 3.88 -32.38 -21.63
CA SER A 126 4.87 -32.65 -22.68
C SER A 126 6.28 -32.31 -22.19
N GLY A 127 7.31 -32.86 -22.84
CA GLY A 127 8.71 -32.52 -22.53
C GLY A 127 9.09 -31.06 -22.77
N GLU A 128 8.22 -30.28 -23.44
CA GLU A 128 8.38 -28.84 -23.64
C GLU A 128 7.82 -28.00 -22.47
N PHE A 129 7.10 -28.63 -21.53
CA PHE A 129 6.57 -27.93 -20.36
C PHE A 129 7.70 -27.49 -19.44
N ASN A 130 7.89 -26.18 -19.35
CA ASN A 130 8.85 -25.57 -18.45
C ASN A 130 8.15 -24.90 -17.26
N ARG A 131 8.14 -25.56 -16.10
CA ARG A 131 7.56 -25.00 -14.88
C ARG A 131 8.26 -23.73 -14.40
N ASP A 132 9.54 -23.55 -14.73
CA ASP A 132 10.32 -22.40 -14.26
C ASP A 132 9.82 -21.07 -14.85
N GLU A 133 9.09 -21.10 -15.97
CA GLU A 133 8.44 -19.93 -16.60
C GLU A 133 7.07 -19.59 -15.99
N LEU A 134 6.57 -20.47 -15.12
CA LEU A 134 5.21 -20.44 -14.59
C LEU A 134 5.16 -20.07 -13.11
N GLY A 135 6.21 -19.42 -12.58
CA GLY A 135 6.17 -18.80 -11.26
C GLY A 135 5.15 -17.65 -11.15
N LEU A 136 4.73 -17.35 -9.93
CA LEU A 136 3.90 -16.19 -9.62
C LEU A 136 4.56 -14.92 -10.17
N ARG A 137 3.75 -14.05 -10.77
CA ARG A 137 4.22 -12.74 -11.22
C ARG A 137 4.37 -11.82 -10.00
N SER A 138 5.41 -10.99 -10.03
CA SER A 138 5.62 -9.91 -9.06
C SER A 138 5.31 -8.56 -9.71
N PRO A 139 5.06 -7.51 -8.91
CA PRO A 139 5.01 -6.14 -9.42
C PRO A 139 6.29 -5.78 -10.19
N ALA A 140 6.18 -4.87 -11.16
CA ALA A 140 7.31 -4.46 -11.98
C ALA A 140 8.44 -3.85 -11.12
N ARG A 141 8.06 -3.09 -10.09
CA ARG A 141 8.98 -2.59 -9.07
C ARG A 141 8.41 -2.83 -7.68
N PHE A 142 9.29 -3.12 -6.75
CA PHE A 142 8.96 -3.37 -5.35
C PHE A 142 10.18 -3.00 -4.49
N ASP A 143 10.02 -2.06 -3.59
CA ASP A 143 11.12 -1.47 -2.83
C ASP A 143 10.60 -0.89 -1.51
N SER A 144 11.50 -0.46 -0.64
CA SER A 144 11.15 0.09 0.67
C SER A 144 11.93 1.34 1.04
N TYR A 145 11.34 2.13 1.93
CA TYR A 145 12.00 3.20 2.65
C TYR A 145 11.65 3.09 4.13
N LYS A 146 12.65 2.95 5.00
CA LYS A 146 12.46 2.80 6.46
C LYS A 146 11.41 1.73 6.81
N ASP A 147 11.54 0.54 6.22
CA ASP A 147 10.64 -0.61 6.41
C ASP A 147 9.20 -0.45 5.87
N PHE A 148 8.83 0.70 5.30
CA PHE A 148 7.61 0.86 4.52
C PHE A 148 7.82 0.36 3.10
N TRP A 149 7.13 -0.69 2.71
CA TRP A 149 7.24 -1.32 1.40
C TRP A 149 6.17 -0.82 0.44
N PHE A 150 6.59 -0.55 -0.79
CA PHE A 150 5.75 -0.04 -1.86
C PHE A 150 5.91 -0.89 -3.10
N LEU A 151 4.87 -0.97 -3.93
CA LEU A 151 4.94 -1.55 -5.26
C LEU A 151 4.64 -0.50 -6.32
N CYS A 152 5.14 -0.74 -7.53
CA CYS A 152 4.74 -0.01 -8.72
C CYS A 152 4.54 -1.00 -9.88
N LEU A 153 3.51 -0.77 -10.68
CA LEU A 153 3.19 -1.61 -11.84
C LEU A 153 3.91 -1.16 -13.11
N ASP A 154 4.47 0.06 -13.12
CA ASP A 154 5.24 0.62 -14.22
C ASP A 154 6.73 0.27 -14.06
N PRO A 155 7.32 -0.51 -15.00
CA PRO A 155 8.75 -0.82 -14.96
C PRO A 155 9.64 0.43 -15.11
N ASP A 156 9.14 1.46 -15.81
CA ASP A 156 9.87 2.67 -16.16
C ASP A 156 9.72 3.78 -15.11
N ALA A 157 8.99 3.53 -14.02
CA ALA A 157 8.84 4.48 -12.92
C ALA A 157 10.20 4.88 -12.31
N PRO A 158 10.33 6.08 -11.71
CA PRO A 158 11.53 6.44 -10.97
C PRO A 158 11.77 5.50 -9.78
N SER A 159 12.98 5.53 -9.20
CA SER A 159 13.25 4.82 -7.94
C SER A 159 12.29 5.27 -6.84
N LEU A 160 12.01 4.41 -5.85
CA LEU A 160 11.14 4.80 -4.74
C LEU A 160 11.71 6.03 -4.00
N SER A 161 13.04 6.08 -3.83
CA SER A 161 13.73 7.20 -3.18
C SER A 161 13.52 8.53 -3.92
N ASP A 162 13.58 8.51 -5.26
CA ASP A 162 13.35 9.71 -6.08
C ASP A 162 11.87 10.09 -6.11
N TYR A 163 10.98 9.09 -6.17
CA TYR A 163 9.53 9.31 -6.14
C TYR A 163 9.07 9.94 -4.82
N LEU A 164 9.56 9.45 -3.69
CA LEU A 164 9.23 10.00 -2.37
C LEU A 164 9.79 11.41 -2.20
N ALA A 165 10.96 11.71 -2.78
CA ALA A 165 11.58 13.04 -2.71
C ALA A 165 11.55 13.62 -1.28
N GLY A 166 10.97 14.82 -1.09
CA GLY A 166 10.84 15.48 0.21
C GLY A 166 9.91 14.77 1.20
N ALA A 167 9.06 13.83 0.76
CA ALA A 167 8.23 13.03 1.66
C ALA A 167 9.08 12.16 2.60
N LYS A 168 10.31 11.82 2.21
CA LYS A 168 11.26 11.08 3.06
C LYS A 168 11.54 11.80 4.38
N GLU A 169 11.62 13.13 4.37
CA GLU A 169 11.88 13.92 5.57
C GLU A 169 10.74 13.77 6.61
N TYR A 170 9.50 13.65 6.13
CA TYR A 170 8.34 13.41 6.99
C TYR A 170 8.31 11.97 7.51
N ILE A 171 8.66 10.99 6.67
CA ILE A 171 8.77 9.59 7.12
C ILE A 171 9.87 9.48 8.20
N ASP A 172 11.02 10.11 7.97
CA ASP A 172 12.13 10.16 8.93
C ASP A 172 11.66 10.80 10.24
N LEU A 173 10.97 11.95 10.19
CA LEU A 173 10.45 12.62 11.38
C LEU A 173 9.47 11.76 12.19
N VAL A 174 8.71 10.87 11.55
CA VAL A 174 7.82 9.94 12.25
C VAL A 174 8.61 8.77 12.84
N VAL A 175 9.53 8.16 12.08
CA VAL A 175 10.32 7.01 12.52
C VAL A 175 11.29 7.39 13.64
N ASP A 176 11.91 8.56 13.55
CA ASP A 176 12.91 9.06 14.50
C ASP A 176 12.29 9.42 15.86
N GLN A 177 10.96 9.49 15.98
CA GLN A 177 10.26 9.57 17.28
C GLN A 177 10.41 8.29 18.11
N SER A 178 10.85 7.18 17.52
CA SER A 178 11.20 5.97 18.24
C SER A 178 12.68 5.98 18.62
N PRO A 179 13.05 5.77 19.90
CA PRO A 179 14.46 5.66 20.30
C PRO A 179 15.21 4.52 19.60
N SER A 180 14.50 3.49 19.12
CA SER A 180 15.11 2.40 18.35
C SER A 180 15.34 2.75 16.88
N GLY A 181 14.82 3.89 16.40
CA GLY A 181 14.81 4.25 14.99
C GLY A 181 13.97 3.31 14.12
N THR A 182 13.05 2.56 14.73
CA THR A 182 12.17 1.60 14.05
C THR A 182 10.73 1.78 14.50
N MET A 183 9.80 1.38 13.63
CA MET A 183 8.37 1.34 13.93
C MET A 183 7.85 -0.10 13.93
N ASP A 184 6.77 -0.35 14.65
CA ASP A 184 6.05 -1.61 14.63
C ASP A 184 4.57 -1.32 14.38
N ILE A 185 4.00 -1.96 13.34
CA ILE A 185 2.56 -2.03 13.16
C ILE A 185 2.00 -2.96 14.24
N ILE A 186 1.16 -2.41 15.12
CA ILE A 186 0.44 -3.18 16.13
C ILE A 186 -0.62 -4.03 15.41
N SER A 187 -0.66 -5.32 15.75
CA SER A 187 -1.60 -6.26 15.16
C SER A 187 -3.05 -5.83 15.39
N GLY A 188 -3.84 -5.82 14.32
CA GLY A 188 -5.24 -5.41 14.33
C GLY A 188 -5.47 -4.35 13.25
N THR A 189 -6.32 -4.67 12.29
CA THR A 189 -6.68 -3.74 11.21
C THR A 189 -8.13 -3.34 11.39
N GLN A 190 -8.39 -2.03 11.41
CA GLN A 190 -9.74 -1.50 11.29
C GLN A 190 -10.04 -1.36 9.81
N GLU A 191 -10.96 -2.16 9.31
CA GLU A 191 -11.42 -2.10 7.92
C GLU A 191 -12.90 -1.80 7.91
N TYR A 192 -13.26 -0.82 7.09
CA TYR A 192 -14.62 -0.40 6.88
C TYR A 192 -14.73 0.20 5.48
N ASP A 193 -15.90 0.04 4.87
CA ASP A 193 -16.19 0.61 3.56
C ASP A 193 -16.89 1.95 3.72
N ILE A 194 -16.51 2.91 2.89
CA ILE A 194 -17.19 4.20 2.78
C ILE A 194 -17.70 4.34 1.34
N ALA A 195 -18.95 4.76 1.20
CA ALA A 195 -19.52 5.17 -0.09
C ALA A 195 -18.98 6.56 -0.49
N GLY A 196 -17.67 6.65 -0.77
CA GLY A 196 -16.97 7.89 -1.09
C GLY A 196 -15.78 7.65 -2.00
N ASN A 197 -15.45 8.66 -2.82
CA ASN A 197 -14.29 8.58 -3.70
C ASN A 197 -12.99 8.64 -2.89
N TRP A 198 -12.01 7.82 -3.25
CA TRP A 198 -10.70 7.75 -2.56
C TRP A 198 -9.99 9.11 -2.45
N LYS A 199 -10.17 9.99 -3.46
CA LYS A 199 -9.57 11.33 -3.48
C LYS A 199 -10.02 12.20 -2.32
N LEU A 200 -11.29 12.09 -1.91
CA LEU A 200 -11.84 12.89 -0.80
C LEU A 200 -11.16 12.54 0.53
N MET A 201 -10.77 11.27 0.73
CA MET A 201 -10.03 10.85 1.93
C MET A 201 -8.60 11.41 1.93
N VAL A 202 -7.96 11.45 0.76
CA VAL A 202 -6.61 12.00 0.60
C VAL A 202 -6.63 13.51 0.81
N GLU A 203 -7.56 14.23 0.18
CA GLU A 203 -7.72 15.68 0.33
C GLU A 203 -8.03 16.05 1.79
N ASN A 204 -8.92 15.32 2.46
CA ASN A 204 -9.24 15.55 3.87
C ASN A 204 -8.02 15.39 4.80
N SER A 205 -7.08 14.51 4.45
CA SER A 205 -5.88 14.25 5.27
C SER A 205 -4.90 15.43 5.30
N VAL A 206 -5.07 16.41 4.39
CA VAL A 206 -4.26 17.65 4.33
C VAL A 206 -5.11 18.92 4.48
N ASP A 207 -6.38 18.78 4.88
CA ASP A 207 -7.31 19.89 5.11
C ASP A 207 -7.49 20.17 6.60
N ASP A 208 -6.83 21.19 7.13
CA ASP A 208 -7.03 21.62 8.53
C ASP A 208 -8.31 22.45 8.73
N TYR A 209 -8.92 22.95 7.64
CA TYR A 209 -10.04 23.89 7.75
C TYR A 209 -11.30 23.24 8.34
N HIS A 210 -11.52 21.95 8.09
CA HIS A 210 -12.65 21.22 8.64
C HIS A 210 -12.51 20.89 10.14
N LEU A 211 -11.31 21.00 10.73
CA LEU A 211 -11.03 20.56 12.10
C LEU A 211 -11.97 21.20 13.13
N PRO A 212 -12.14 22.54 13.18
CA PRO A 212 -12.94 23.17 14.23
C PRO A 212 -14.44 22.89 14.10
N SER A 213 -14.95 22.72 12.87
CA SER A 213 -16.38 22.52 12.62
C SER A 213 -16.79 21.05 12.77
N THR A 214 -16.16 20.17 11.99
CA THR A 214 -16.53 18.76 11.88
C THR A 214 -16.23 18.01 13.17
N HIS A 215 -15.10 18.33 13.81
CA HIS A 215 -14.67 17.66 15.04
C HIS A 215 -15.03 18.46 16.31
N SER A 216 -15.99 19.39 16.22
CA SER A 216 -16.35 20.27 17.35
C SER A 216 -16.76 19.53 18.63
N THR A 217 -17.43 18.38 18.50
CA THR A 217 -17.81 17.52 19.64
C THR A 217 -16.59 16.84 20.26
N TRP A 218 -15.68 16.33 19.44
CA TRP A 218 -14.42 15.73 19.88
C TRP A 218 -13.52 16.75 20.57
N LEU A 219 -13.37 17.95 20.00
CA LEU A 219 -12.59 19.03 20.62
C LEU A 219 -13.17 19.42 21.99
N LYS A 220 -14.49 19.55 22.11
CA LYS A 220 -15.16 19.81 23.40
C LYS A 220 -14.94 18.69 24.40
N TYR A 221 -15.00 17.43 23.95
CA TYR A 221 -14.70 16.29 24.81
C TYR A 221 -13.24 16.34 25.31
N MET A 222 -12.27 16.58 24.42
CA MET A 222 -10.85 16.68 24.78
C MET A 222 -10.60 17.80 25.79
N MET A 223 -11.19 18.99 25.59
CA MET A 223 -11.10 20.11 26.54
C MET A 223 -11.65 19.74 27.94
N ASN A 224 -12.66 18.89 28.00
CA ASN A 224 -13.32 18.46 29.23
C ASN A 224 -12.77 17.14 29.80
N SER A 225 -11.79 16.51 29.13
CA SER A 225 -11.22 15.21 29.52
C SER A 225 -10.38 15.27 30.80
N GLY A 226 -10.03 16.48 31.26
CA GLY A 226 -9.12 16.71 32.39
C GLY A 226 -7.64 16.57 32.02
N VAL A 227 -7.31 16.17 30.78
CA VAL A 227 -5.94 16.15 30.26
C VAL A 227 -5.48 17.59 30.00
N LYS A 228 -4.45 18.02 30.72
CA LYS A 228 -3.79 19.31 30.48
C LYS A 228 -2.61 19.11 29.54
N ILE A 229 -2.68 19.71 28.36
CA ILE A 229 -1.54 19.78 27.44
C ILE A 229 -0.72 21.01 27.82
N GLU A 230 0.45 20.81 28.41
CA GLU A 230 1.42 21.88 28.63
C GLU A 230 2.31 22.01 27.39
N MET A 231 2.25 23.16 26.72
CA MET A 231 3.15 23.43 25.60
C MET A 231 4.60 23.53 26.12
N PRO A 232 5.58 22.91 25.46
CA PRO A 232 6.96 23.07 25.83
C PRO A 232 7.38 24.55 25.72
N LYS A 233 8.09 25.05 26.72
CA LYS A 233 8.57 26.45 26.77
C LYS A 233 9.61 26.76 25.70
N GLU A 234 10.35 25.74 25.27
CA GLU A 234 11.29 25.77 24.16
C GLU A 234 11.24 24.42 23.41
N GLY A 235 11.44 24.45 22.09
CA GLY A 235 11.39 23.27 21.24
C GLY A 235 10.05 23.09 20.50
N LEU A 236 9.98 22.04 19.69
CA LEU A 236 8.77 21.68 18.95
C LEU A 236 7.79 20.95 19.89
N VAL A 237 6.48 21.14 19.67
CA VAL A 237 5.41 20.41 20.37
C VAL A 237 5.55 18.89 20.19
N LEU A 238 6.06 18.48 19.04
CA LEU A 238 6.49 17.11 18.74
C LEU A 238 8.02 17.13 18.59
N PRO A 239 8.79 16.44 19.44
CA PRO A 239 10.23 16.44 19.35
C PRO A 239 10.68 15.78 18.05
N LYS A 240 11.77 16.31 17.46
CA LYS A 240 12.34 15.77 16.20
C LYS A 240 12.91 14.35 16.36
N THR A 241 13.15 13.93 17.60
CA THR A 241 13.61 12.59 17.98
C THR A 241 12.90 12.14 19.25
N GLY A 242 12.59 10.85 19.37
CA GLY A 242 12.10 10.24 20.60
C GLY A 242 13.13 10.41 21.73
N LYS A 243 12.65 10.59 22.97
CA LYS A 243 13.50 10.44 24.16
C LYS A 243 13.60 8.98 24.59
#